data_AF-A0A0L0WAX4-F1
#
_entry.id   AF-A0A0L0WAX4-F1
#
_cell.length_a   1.000
_cell.length_b   1.000
_cell.length_c   1.000
_cell.angle_alpha   90.00
_cell.angle_beta   90.00
_cell.angle_gamma   90.00
#
_symmetry.space_group_name_H-M   'P 1'
#
loop_
_entity.id
_entity.type
_entity.pdbx_description
1 polymer ?
#
loop_
_entity_poly.entity_id
_entity_poly.type
_entity_poly.pdbx_seq_one_letter_code
_entity_poly.pdbx_strand_id
1 'polypeptide(L)'
;METDTRNLSSIEIRNLMLETLAYEEADIDSEGKTFKMYGYQGAQSDLFRLMEGLAVKRGLIKEKVPLHGAAWGASGFMLHPLSTTNFSRSDIKNIFEQFHLLLNQGIIAPGAVGNYGHNLPYFHVTEYGLKCLEEQEVLPYDIDGYFDKIKSIPSISEWVEFYIKEALQCYNANCMEAAVIMLGLASEKIIDEKLDALLGFLSRNFNTEFLQMQSELANIRMASGKFNCYKKYFDKIKNNVSDLEFKKMLPTVDKVAFQTYANFTRITRNELAHPSDTKMERIEVLMIFISFIKFCQIQYWFIDYYINN
;
A
#
# COMPACT_ATOMS: atom_id res chain seq x y z
N MET A 1 4.27 -36.48 19.50
CA MET A 1 5.37 -35.50 19.46
C MET A 1 5.07 -34.54 18.34
N GLU A 2 4.40 -33.43 18.63
CA GLU A 2 4.23 -32.33 17.68
C GLU A 2 5.59 -31.66 17.52
N THR A 3 6.29 -32.01 16.44
CA THR A 3 7.52 -31.32 16.08
C THR A 3 7.14 -29.91 15.64
N ASP A 4 7.69 -28.95 16.36
CA ASP A 4 7.67 -27.50 16.14
C ASP A 4 7.99 -27.13 14.68
N THR A 5 6.96 -27.16 13.82
CA THR A 5 7.03 -26.65 12.44
C THR A 5 6.41 -25.27 12.45
N ARG A 6 7.26 -24.25 12.62
CA ARG A 6 6.88 -22.87 12.38
C ARG A 6 6.43 -22.73 10.93
N ASN A 7 5.21 -22.25 10.72
CA ASN A 7 4.74 -21.86 9.39
C ASN A 7 5.23 -20.46 9.07
N LEU A 8 5.57 -20.23 7.80
CA LEU A 8 5.96 -18.90 7.31
C LEU A 8 4.72 -18.02 7.16
N SER A 9 4.86 -16.75 7.52
CA SER A 9 3.86 -15.73 7.23
C SER A 9 3.75 -15.47 5.73
N SER A 10 2.62 -14.90 5.30
CA SER A 10 2.43 -14.50 3.89
C SER A 10 3.47 -13.48 3.42
N ILE A 11 3.94 -12.61 4.31
CA ILE A 11 5.01 -11.65 4.01
C ILE A 11 6.33 -12.38 3.78
N GLU A 12 6.69 -13.32 4.65
CA GLU A 12 7.91 -14.14 4.48
C GLU A 12 7.89 -14.91 3.16
N ILE A 13 6.77 -15.55 2.81
CA ILE A 13 6.66 -16.29 1.54
C ILE A 13 6.71 -15.37 0.33
N ARG A 14 6.03 -14.22 0.38
CA ARG A 14 6.05 -13.24 -0.72
C ARG A 14 7.44 -12.67 -0.95
N ASN A 15 8.12 -12.23 0.12
CA ASN A 15 9.47 -11.70 0.03
C ASN A 15 10.43 -12.78 -0.50
N LEU A 16 10.29 -14.00 0.00
CA LEU A 16 11.07 -15.14 -0.48
C LEU A 16 10.84 -15.41 -1.97
N MET A 17 9.62 -15.30 -2.49
CA MET A 17 9.36 -15.42 -3.94
C MET A 17 10.05 -14.32 -4.75
N LEU A 18 9.96 -13.07 -4.31
CA LEU A 18 10.60 -11.93 -4.99
C LEU A 18 12.12 -12.05 -4.95
N GLU A 19 12.69 -12.38 -3.80
CA GLU A 19 14.11 -12.65 -3.65
C GLU A 19 14.55 -13.80 -4.56
N THR A 20 13.76 -14.88 -4.67
CA THR A 20 14.06 -16.01 -5.55
C THR A 20 14.08 -15.60 -7.02
N LEU A 21 13.15 -14.76 -7.46
CA LEU A 21 13.11 -14.23 -8.82
C LEU A 21 14.31 -13.32 -9.12
N ALA A 22 14.76 -12.55 -8.12
CA ALA A 22 15.92 -11.66 -8.21
C ALA A 22 17.27 -12.36 -7.95
N TYR A 23 17.27 -13.62 -7.52
CA TYR A 23 18.46 -14.31 -7.05
C TYR A 23 19.45 -14.62 -8.19
N GLU A 24 20.74 -14.36 -7.95
CA GLU A 24 21.77 -14.49 -8.99
C GLU A 24 22.83 -15.56 -8.71
N GLU A 25 22.99 -15.97 -7.45
CA GLU A 25 23.98 -16.98 -7.07
C GLU A 25 23.51 -18.39 -7.48
N ALA A 26 24.45 -19.28 -7.81
CA ALA A 26 24.17 -20.63 -8.31
C ALA A 26 24.12 -21.69 -7.20
N ASP A 27 23.76 -21.31 -5.97
CA ASP A 27 23.98 -22.13 -4.77
C ASP A 27 22.69 -22.52 -4.01
N ILE A 28 21.52 -22.12 -4.51
CA ILE A 28 20.21 -22.50 -3.96
C ILE A 28 19.60 -23.73 -4.64
N ASP A 29 20.34 -24.35 -5.56
CA ASP A 29 19.88 -25.52 -6.30
C ASP A 29 21.05 -26.39 -6.78
N SER A 30 20.81 -27.69 -6.93
CA SER A 30 21.82 -28.65 -7.39
C SER A 30 22.30 -28.41 -8.82
N GLU A 31 21.51 -27.73 -9.66
CA GLU A 31 21.84 -27.45 -11.05
C GLU A 31 22.32 -26.01 -11.28
N GLY A 32 22.38 -25.17 -10.23
CA GLY A 32 22.84 -23.79 -10.31
C GLY A 32 21.95 -22.88 -11.17
N LYS A 33 20.66 -23.22 -11.31
CA LYS A 33 19.70 -22.47 -12.14
C LYS A 33 19.17 -21.24 -11.40
N THR A 34 19.01 -20.13 -12.13
CA THR A 34 18.34 -18.92 -11.65
C THR A 34 17.39 -18.36 -12.70
N PHE A 35 16.39 -17.57 -12.30
CA PHE A 35 15.47 -16.94 -13.26
C PHE A 35 16.18 -15.95 -14.18
N LYS A 36 17.19 -15.22 -13.67
CA LYS A 36 18.00 -14.28 -14.46
C LYS A 36 18.69 -14.96 -15.64
N MET A 37 19.24 -16.18 -15.46
CA MET A 37 19.88 -16.95 -16.53
C MET A 37 18.93 -17.28 -17.69
N TYR A 38 17.64 -17.38 -17.41
CA TYR A 38 16.62 -17.72 -18.41
C TYR A 38 15.84 -16.51 -18.92
N GLY A 39 16.26 -15.28 -18.59
CA GLY A 39 15.55 -14.06 -18.98
C GLY A 39 14.30 -13.78 -18.14
N TYR A 40 14.35 -14.12 -16.85
CA TYR A 40 13.26 -13.97 -15.88
C TYR A 40 11.96 -14.66 -16.28
N GLN A 41 12.07 -15.89 -16.79
CA GLN A 41 10.95 -16.73 -17.20
C GLN A 41 11.23 -18.19 -16.81
N GLY A 42 10.16 -18.97 -16.61
CA GLY A 42 10.26 -20.37 -16.22
C GLY A 42 8.90 -20.98 -15.88
N ALA A 43 8.90 -22.16 -15.28
CA ALA A 43 7.69 -22.80 -14.78
C ALA A 43 7.44 -22.45 -13.31
N GLN A 44 6.18 -22.48 -12.89
CA GLN A 44 5.75 -22.32 -11.50
C GLN A 44 6.49 -23.31 -10.56
N SER A 45 6.72 -24.54 -11.02
CA SER A 45 7.45 -25.57 -10.28
C SER A 45 8.94 -25.27 -10.11
N ASP A 46 9.56 -24.52 -11.04
CA ASP A 46 10.93 -24.03 -10.90
C ASP A 46 11.02 -22.95 -9.83
N LEU A 47 10.06 -22.01 -9.81
CA LEU A 47 10.01 -20.98 -8.77
C LEU A 47 9.92 -21.60 -7.39
N PHE A 48 9.03 -22.56 -7.18
CA PHE A 48 8.85 -23.18 -5.87
C PHE A 48 10.04 -24.01 -5.42
N ARG A 49 10.70 -24.71 -6.36
CA ARG A 49 11.94 -25.46 -6.08
C ARG A 49 13.08 -24.52 -5.66
N LEU A 50 13.34 -23.46 -6.43
CA LEU A 50 14.39 -22.50 -6.11
C LEU A 50 14.10 -21.75 -4.79
N MET A 51 12.84 -21.43 -4.56
CA MET A 51 12.37 -20.78 -3.35
C MET A 51 12.56 -21.67 -2.11
N GLU A 52 12.39 -22.99 -2.24
CA GLU A 52 12.70 -23.94 -1.17
C GLU A 52 14.20 -23.93 -0.81
N GLY A 53 15.07 -23.96 -1.81
CA GLY A 53 16.51 -23.91 -1.58
C GLY A 53 16.97 -22.61 -0.94
N LEU A 54 16.40 -21.47 -1.36
CA LEU A 54 16.65 -20.19 -0.71
C LEU A 54 16.13 -20.15 0.75
N ALA A 55 14.95 -20.73 1.02
CA ALA A 55 14.41 -20.80 2.38
C ALA A 55 15.31 -21.59 3.33
N VAL A 56 15.84 -22.73 2.86
CA VAL A 56 16.80 -23.54 3.59
C VAL A 56 18.09 -22.76 3.82
N LYS A 57 18.66 -22.13 2.78
CA LYS A 57 19.88 -21.32 2.87
C LYS A 57 19.75 -20.18 3.89
N ARG A 58 18.58 -19.53 3.94
CA ARG A 58 18.28 -18.44 4.88
C ARG A 58 17.93 -18.93 6.30
N GLY A 59 17.84 -20.25 6.52
CA GLY A 59 17.46 -20.83 7.82
C GLY A 59 15.99 -20.60 8.19
N LEU A 60 15.13 -20.24 7.23
CA LEU A 60 13.70 -20.04 7.44
C LEU A 60 12.98 -21.37 7.67
N ILE A 61 13.44 -22.42 7.00
CA ILE A 61 12.96 -23.80 7.18
C ILE A 61 14.16 -24.74 7.37
N LYS A 62 13.93 -25.86 8.05
CA LYS A 62 14.97 -26.89 8.24
C LYS A 62 14.98 -27.85 7.06
N GLU A 63 16.15 -28.14 6.54
CA GLU A 63 16.34 -29.23 5.57
C GLU A 63 16.17 -30.58 6.27
N LYS A 64 15.07 -31.26 5.96
CA LYS A 64 14.76 -32.63 6.38
C LYS A 64 14.78 -33.59 5.20
N VAL A 65 14.52 -33.07 4.00
CA VAL A 65 14.51 -33.78 2.73
C VAL A 65 15.56 -33.12 1.83
N PRO A 66 16.43 -33.89 1.13
CA PRO A 66 17.44 -33.30 0.26
C PRO A 66 16.79 -32.46 -0.85
N LEU A 67 17.41 -31.34 -1.19
CA LEU A 67 16.99 -30.53 -2.34
C LEU A 67 17.37 -31.26 -3.64
N HIS A 68 16.39 -31.47 -4.53
CA HIS A 68 16.59 -32.14 -5.83
C HIS A 68 16.35 -31.15 -6.98
N GLY A 69 17.11 -31.29 -8.08
CA GLY A 69 16.95 -30.48 -9.30
C GLY A 69 15.63 -30.70 -10.07
N ALA A 70 14.81 -31.68 -9.66
CA ALA A 70 13.51 -31.93 -10.27
C ALA A 70 12.46 -30.94 -9.77
N ALA A 71 11.72 -30.32 -10.70
CA ALA A 71 10.77 -29.26 -10.39
C ALA A 71 9.65 -29.73 -9.46
N TRP A 72 9.26 -28.85 -8.54
CA TRP A 72 8.30 -29.11 -7.47
C TRP A 72 6.95 -29.59 -8.02
N GLY A 73 6.55 -30.84 -7.73
CA GLY A 73 5.29 -31.39 -8.26
C GLY A 73 5.24 -31.50 -9.79
N ALA A 74 6.39 -31.67 -10.46
CA ALA A 74 6.44 -31.94 -11.89
C ALA A 74 5.57 -33.16 -12.28
N SER A 75 5.12 -33.18 -13.54
CA SER A 75 4.27 -34.24 -14.08
C SER A 75 4.81 -35.64 -13.72
N GLY A 76 4.01 -36.43 -13.00
CA GLY A 76 4.37 -37.77 -12.53
C GLY A 76 4.84 -37.87 -11.07
N PHE A 77 5.02 -36.75 -10.35
CA PHE A 77 5.42 -36.74 -8.94
C PHE A 77 4.34 -36.14 -8.03
N MET A 78 4.03 -36.82 -6.93
CA MET A 78 3.04 -36.34 -5.95
C MET A 78 3.71 -35.39 -4.95
N LEU A 79 3.15 -34.18 -4.78
CA LEU A 79 3.61 -33.21 -3.79
C LEU A 79 3.17 -33.64 -2.38
N HIS A 80 4.10 -34.11 -1.56
CA HIS A 80 3.87 -34.47 -0.16
C HIS A 80 4.62 -33.50 0.78
N PRO A 81 3.90 -32.76 1.64
CA PRO A 81 4.50 -31.89 2.64
C PRO A 81 5.49 -32.66 3.52
N LEU A 82 6.64 -32.05 3.82
CA LEU A 82 7.72 -32.63 4.64
C LEU A 82 8.30 -33.96 4.12
N SER A 83 8.00 -34.37 2.89
CA SER A 83 8.46 -35.64 2.30
C SER A 83 9.06 -35.47 0.91
N THR A 84 8.40 -34.73 0.02
CA THR A 84 8.98 -34.33 -1.28
C THR A 84 9.33 -32.85 -1.33
N THR A 85 9.15 -32.17 -0.19
CA THR A 85 9.50 -30.78 0.06
C THR A 85 9.69 -30.57 1.55
N ASN A 86 10.52 -29.61 1.93
CA ASN A 86 10.73 -29.13 3.28
C ASN A 86 9.63 -28.19 3.79
N PHE A 87 8.75 -27.71 2.91
CA PHE A 87 7.61 -26.87 3.30
C PHE A 87 6.48 -27.66 3.96
N SER A 88 5.81 -27.04 4.94
CA SER A 88 4.62 -27.60 5.56
C SER A 88 3.41 -27.50 4.64
N ARG A 89 2.31 -28.18 4.99
CA ARG A 89 1.04 -28.07 4.26
C ARG A 89 0.48 -26.64 4.27
N SER A 90 0.72 -25.89 5.35
CA SER A 90 0.28 -24.50 5.46
C SER A 90 1.09 -23.61 4.53
N ASP A 91 2.42 -23.79 4.50
CA ASP A 91 3.31 -23.03 3.63
C ASP A 91 2.98 -23.27 2.17
N ILE A 92 2.77 -24.54 1.76
CA ILE A 92 2.38 -24.89 0.38
C ILE A 92 1.13 -24.14 -0.08
N LYS A 93 0.10 -24.06 0.76
CA LYS A 93 -1.13 -23.31 0.41
C LYS A 93 -0.86 -21.82 0.27
N ASN A 94 -0.11 -21.25 1.21
CA ASN A 94 0.24 -19.83 1.20
C ASN A 94 1.13 -19.48 -0.01
N ILE A 95 2.05 -20.37 -0.39
CA ILE A 95 2.85 -20.28 -1.63
C ILE A 95 1.94 -20.16 -2.86
N PHE A 96 0.93 -21.03 -2.98
CA PHE A 96 -0.01 -20.95 -4.11
C PHE A 96 -0.79 -19.63 -4.11
N GLU A 97 -1.25 -19.17 -2.94
CA GLU A 97 -1.94 -17.89 -2.80
C GLU A 97 -1.04 -16.70 -3.19
N GLN A 98 0.20 -16.66 -2.69
CA GLN A 98 1.15 -15.59 -3.01
C GLN A 98 1.52 -15.57 -4.49
N PHE A 99 1.69 -16.74 -5.11
CA PHE A 99 1.93 -16.82 -6.56
C PHE A 99 0.78 -16.18 -7.36
N HIS A 100 -0.47 -16.47 -6.99
CA HIS A 100 -1.64 -15.85 -7.62
C HIS A 100 -1.74 -14.35 -7.33
N LEU A 101 -1.30 -13.89 -6.17
CA LEU A 101 -1.20 -12.45 -5.89
C LEU A 101 -0.18 -11.77 -6.79
N LEU A 102 1.00 -12.36 -7.03
CA LEU A 102 1.98 -11.79 -7.96
C LEU A 102 1.44 -11.69 -9.40
N LEU A 103 0.63 -12.65 -9.84
CA LEU A 103 -0.10 -12.60 -11.11
C LEU A 103 -1.10 -11.43 -11.14
N ASN A 104 -1.93 -11.32 -10.10
CA ASN A 104 -2.95 -10.26 -10.01
C ASN A 104 -2.32 -8.86 -9.91
N GLN A 105 -1.14 -8.75 -9.31
CA GLN A 105 -0.37 -7.51 -9.17
C GLN A 105 0.37 -7.13 -10.47
N GLY A 106 0.39 -8.02 -11.47
CA GLY A 106 1.09 -7.82 -12.73
C GLY A 106 2.61 -7.88 -12.63
N ILE A 107 3.16 -8.41 -11.52
CA ILE A 107 4.61 -8.61 -11.33
C ILE A 107 5.09 -9.75 -12.24
N ILE A 108 4.27 -10.80 -12.35
CA ILE A 108 4.45 -11.90 -13.27
C ILE A 108 3.22 -12.03 -14.17
N ALA A 109 3.40 -12.57 -15.37
CA ALA A 109 2.32 -12.83 -16.32
C ALA A 109 2.42 -14.26 -16.90
N PRO A 110 1.29 -14.91 -17.24
CA PRO A 110 1.30 -16.22 -17.87
C PRO A 110 2.03 -16.24 -19.22
N GLY A 111 2.64 -17.38 -19.53
CA GLY A 111 3.38 -17.63 -20.76
C GLY A 111 4.87 -17.26 -20.66
N ALA A 112 5.69 -17.96 -21.43
CA ALA A 112 7.13 -17.74 -21.57
C ALA A 112 7.58 -18.01 -23.00
N VAL A 113 8.61 -17.30 -23.47
CA VAL A 113 9.08 -17.34 -24.85
C VAL A 113 9.99 -18.55 -25.08
N GLY A 114 9.91 -19.17 -26.25
CA GLY A 114 10.70 -20.34 -26.62
C GLY A 114 9.92 -21.65 -26.49
N ASN A 115 10.56 -22.72 -26.03
CA ASN A 115 9.96 -24.06 -25.94
C ASN A 115 9.11 -24.30 -24.67
N TYR A 116 8.76 -23.23 -23.93
CA TYR A 116 7.93 -23.34 -22.72
C TYR A 116 6.44 -23.48 -23.06
N GLY A 117 5.78 -22.38 -23.43
CA GLY A 117 4.35 -22.33 -23.72
C GLY A 117 3.74 -20.96 -23.39
N HIS A 118 2.54 -20.69 -23.90
CA HIS A 118 1.88 -19.38 -23.78
C HIS A 118 0.92 -19.25 -22.59
N ASN A 119 0.86 -20.27 -21.71
CA ASN A 119 -0.06 -20.34 -20.58
C ASN A 119 0.66 -20.84 -19.32
N LEU A 120 -0.01 -20.72 -18.16
CA LEU A 120 0.38 -21.44 -16.95
C LEU A 120 0.54 -22.95 -17.24
N PRO A 121 1.51 -23.64 -16.60
CA PRO A 121 2.32 -23.18 -15.46
C PRO A 121 3.53 -22.32 -15.85
N TYR A 122 3.74 -22.01 -17.13
CA TYR A 122 4.82 -21.16 -17.57
C TYR A 122 4.47 -19.68 -17.38
N PHE A 123 5.45 -18.89 -16.98
CA PHE A 123 5.30 -17.46 -16.73
C PHE A 123 6.60 -16.71 -17.01
N HIS A 124 6.50 -15.39 -17.12
CA HIS A 124 7.63 -14.47 -17.14
C HIS A 124 7.39 -13.32 -16.16
N VAL A 125 8.48 -12.70 -15.69
CA VAL A 125 8.45 -11.44 -14.96
C VAL A 125 8.19 -10.32 -15.96
N THR A 126 7.22 -9.46 -15.68
CA THR A 126 6.88 -8.35 -16.57
C THR A 126 7.91 -7.23 -16.48
N GLU A 127 7.90 -6.26 -17.40
CA GLU A 127 8.75 -5.05 -17.27
C GLU A 127 8.50 -4.30 -15.95
N TYR A 128 7.26 -4.30 -15.46
CA TYR A 128 6.92 -3.76 -14.14
C TYR A 128 7.54 -4.61 -13.02
N GLY A 129 7.42 -5.94 -13.11
CA GLY A 129 8.01 -6.86 -12.14
C GLY A 129 9.53 -6.73 -12.04
N LEU A 130 10.23 -6.53 -13.17
CA LEU A 130 11.68 -6.33 -13.18
C LEU A 130 12.10 -5.10 -12.37
N LYS A 131 11.36 -3.99 -12.50
CA LYS A 131 11.58 -2.79 -11.66
C LYS A 131 11.38 -3.10 -10.17
N CYS A 132 10.35 -3.88 -9.84
CA CYS A 132 10.12 -4.32 -8.45
C CYS A 132 11.25 -5.23 -7.91
N LEU A 133 11.91 -6.02 -8.77
CA LEU A 133 13.05 -6.84 -8.36
C LEU A 133 14.33 -6.00 -8.15
N GLU A 134 14.57 -5.00 -9.00
CA GLU A 134 15.76 -4.13 -8.92
C GLU A 134 15.79 -3.29 -7.63
N GLU A 135 14.63 -2.77 -7.20
CA GLU A 135 14.56 -1.92 -6.03
C GLU A 135 14.60 -2.72 -4.71
N GLN A 136 14.50 -4.07 -4.74
CA GLN A 136 14.25 -4.94 -3.59
C GLN A 136 13.14 -4.44 -2.64
N GLU A 137 12.36 -3.47 -3.10
CA GLU A 137 11.34 -2.80 -2.35
C GLU A 137 10.02 -3.11 -3.02
N VAL A 138 9.15 -3.68 -2.22
CA VAL A 138 7.75 -3.79 -2.57
C VAL A 138 7.13 -2.39 -2.46
N LEU A 139 7.24 -1.63 -3.54
CA LEU A 139 6.50 -0.38 -3.75
C LEU A 139 5.03 -0.60 -3.37
N PRO A 140 4.41 0.39 -2.70
CA PRO A 140 3.61 0.28 -1.48
C PRO A 140 2.58 -0.86 -1.48
N TYR A 141 3.08 -2.06 -1.17
CA TYR A 141 2.27 -3.11 -0.59
C TYR A 141 2.68 -3.46 0.83
N ASP A 142 3.62 -2.72 1.44
CA ASP A 142 3.80 -2.77 2.87
C ASP A 142 2.65 -2.01 3.53
N ILE A 143 1.48 -2.68 3.57
CA ILE A 143 0.29 -2.18 4.28
C ILE A 143 0.71 -1.79 5.69
N ASP A 144 1.58 -2.60 6.32
CA ASP A 144 2.03 -2.39 7.69
C ASP A 144 2.93 -1.16 7.78
N GLY A 145 3.98 -1.01 6.96
CA GLY A 145 4.84 0.17 6.96
C GLY A 145 4.17 1.48 6.51
N TYR A 146 3.23 1.42 5.56
CA TYR A 146 2.40 2.58 5.22
C TYR A 146 1.48 2.95 6.39
N PHE A 147 0.81 1.95 6.96
CA PHE A 147 -0.16 2.15 8.03
C PHE A 147 0.51 2.52 9.35
N ASP A 148 1.73 2.06 9.60
CA ASP A 148 2.58 2.46 10.73
C ASP A 148 2.94 3.93 10.63
N LYS A 149 3.27 4.43 9.41
CA LYS A 149 3.46 5.87 9.19
C LYS A 149 2.19 6.66 9.45
N ILE A 150 1.02 6.15 9.06
CA ILE A 150 -0.28 6.78 9.34
C ILE A 150 -0.58 6.78 10.85
N LYS A 151 -0.40 5.65 11.54
CA LYS A 151 -0.57 5.51 12.99
C LYS A 151 0.42 6.33 13.81
N SER A 152 1.60 6.62 13.24
CA SER A 152 2.58 7.48 13.90
C SER A 152 2.13 8.95 13.96
N ILE A 153 1.09 9.34 13.21
CA ILE A 153 0.52 10.68 13.23
C ILE A 153 -0.30 10.85 14.52
N PRO A 154 0.03 11.83 15.38
CA PRO A 154 -0.73 12.07 16.60
C PRO A 154 -2.20 12.41 16.31
N SER A 155 -3.07 11.98 17.23
CA SER A 155 -4.51 12.25 17.19
C SER A 155 -5.26 11.78 15.94
N ILE A 156 -4.65 10.92 15.11
CA ILE A 156 -5.33 10.39 13.94
C ILE A 156 -6.57 9.60 14.35
N SER A 157 -7.66 9.82 13.62
CA SER A 157 -8.96 9.25 13.93
C SER A 157 -9.07 7.81 13.42
N GLU A 158 -9.71 6.95 14.21
CA GLU A 158 -9.98 5.55 13.83
C GLU A 158 -10.73 5.44 12.50
N TRP A 159 -11.61 6.40 12.20
CA TRP A 159 -12.33 6.43 10.92
C TRP A 159 -11.41 6.77 9.73
N VAL A 160 -10.43 7.65 9.94
CA VAL A 160 -9.44 7.98 8.92
C VAL A 160 -8.53 6.78 8.66
N GLU A 161 -8.08 6.12 9.73
CA GLU A 161 -7.35 4.85 9.64
C GLU A 161 -8.16 3.77 8.88
N PHE A 162 -9.44 3.63 9.21
CA PHE A 162 -10.34 2.69 8.56
C PHE A 162 -10.41 2.93 7.05
N TYR A 163 -10.70 4.17 6.62
CA TYR A 163 -10.81 4.48 5.19
C TYR A 163 -9.49 4.30 4.44
N ILE A 164 -8.35 4.66 5.04
CA ILE A 164 -7.03 4.43 4.44
C ILE A 164 -6.75 2.94 4.28
N LYS A 165 -7.10 2.13 5.28
CA LYS A 165 -6.95 0.67 5.22
C LYS A 165 -7.78 0.06 4.09
N GLU A 166 -9.05 0.46 3.97
CA GLU A 166 -9.93 0.03 2.87
C GLU A 166 -9.36 0.49 1.51
N ALA A 167 -8.81 1.71 1.43
CA ALA A 167 -8.18 2.20 0.22
C ALA A 167 -7.00 1.31 -0.23
N LEU A 168 -6.13 0.94 0.71
CA LEU A 168 -4.99 0.06 0.44
C LEU A 168 -5.45 -1.32 -0.02
N GLN A 169 -6.52 -1.87 0.56
CA GLN A 169 -7.10 -3.13 0.11
C GLN A 169 -7.62 -3.03 -1.33
N CYS A 170 -8.34 -1.96 -1.67
CA CYS A 170 -8.79 -1.72 -3.03
C CYS A 170 -7.63 -1.57 -4.02
N TYR A 171 -6.58 -0.84 -3.65
CA TYR A 171 -5.39 -0.67 -4.49
C TYR A 171 -4.70 -2.02 -4.77
N ASN A 172 -4.57 -2.85 -3.72
CA ASN A 172 -3.96 -4.16 -3.82
C ASN A 172 -4.80 -5.15 -4.62
N ALA A 173 -6.13 -4.99 -4.63
CA ALA A 173 -7.07 -5.74 -5.45
C ALA A 173 -7.18 -5.22 -6.90
N ASN A 174 -6.33 -4.26 -7.28
CA ASN A 174 -6.34 -3.59 -8.57
C ASN A 174 -7.64 -2.80 -8.88
N CYS A 175 -8.37 -2.37 -7.84
CA CYS A 175 -9.57 -1.53 -7.93
C CYS A 175 -9.21 -0.05 -7.72
N MET A 176 -8.61 0.58 -8.73
CA MET A 176 -8.00 1.92 -8.62
C MET A 176 -9.00 3.00 -8.25
N GLU A 177 -10.15 3.05 -8.90
CA GLU A 177 -11.19 4.05 -8.65
C GLU A 177 -11.75 3.91 -7.24
N ALA A 178 -11.97 2.67 -6.77
CA ALA A 178 -12.42 2.39 -5.42
C ALA A 178 -11.39 2.82 -4.37
N ALA A 179 -10.10 2.58 -4.62
CA ALA A 179 -9.02 3.02 -3.73
C ALA A 179 -9.01 4.54 -3.58
N VAL A 180 -9.16 5.27 -4.69
CA VAL A 180 -9.21 6.73 -4.70
C VAL A 180 -10.46 7.24 -3.99
N ILE A 181 -11.62 6.62 -4.18
CA ILE A 181 -12.86 6.97 -3.45
C ILE A 181 -12.66 6.85 -1.93
N MET A 182 -12.03 5.78 -1.46
CA MET A 182 -11.76 5.57 -0.03
C MET A 182 -10.81 6.63 0.54
N LEU A 183 -9.76 7.02 -0.18
CA LEU A 183 -8.90 8.16 0.21
C LEU A 183 -9.68 9.48 0.25
N GLY A 184 -10.66 9.63 -0.64
CA GLY A 184 -11.62 10.73 -0.61
C GLY A 184 -12.38 10.82 0.69
N LEU A 185 -12.99 9.71 1.13
CA LEU A 185 -13.74 9.63 2.39
C LEU A 185 -12.85 9.94 3.59
N ALA A 186 -11.60 9.43 3.60
CA ALA A 186 -10.62 9.79 4.61
C ALA A 186 -10.36 11.31 4.65
N SER A 187 -10.19 11.94 3.48
CA SER A 187 -9.97 13.39 3.38
C SER A 187 -11.18 14.21 3.86
N GLU A 188 -12.40 13.78 3.56
CA GLU A 188 -13.62 14.45 4.05
C GLU A 188 -13.70 14.40 5.57
N LYS A 189 -13.39 13.23 6.15
CA LYS A 189 -13.39 13.05 7.61
C LYS A 189 -12.34 13.93 8.29
N ILE A 190 -11.15 14.05 7.72
CA ILE A 190 -10.09 14.96 8.21
C ILE A 190 -10.57 16.43 8.16
N ILE A 191 -11.27 16.85 7.11
CA ILE A 191 -11.81 18.21 7.01
C ILE A 191 -12.87 18.48 8.08
N ASP A 192 -13.74 17.52 8.37
CA ASP A 192 -14.72 17.64 9.45
C ASP A 192 -14.03 17.82 10.81
N GLU A 193 -13.07 16.97 11.13
CA GLU A 193 -12.28 17.08 12.37
C GLU A 193 -11.53 18.42 12.47
N LYS A 194 -10.99 18.89 11.35
CA LYS A 194 -10.29 20.16 11.28
C LYS A 194 -11.19 21.37 11.47
N LEU A 195 -12.42 21.32 10.96
CA LEU A 195 -13.42 22.36 11.18
C LEU A 195 -13.84 22.43 12.64
N ASP A 196 -14.08 21.28 13.27
CA ASP A 196 -14.44 21.20 14.69
C ASP A 196 -13.32 21.74 15.58
N ALA A 197 -12.07 21.34 15.30
CA ALA A 197 -10.90 21.84 16.01
C ALA A 197 -10.74 23.36 15.84
N LEU A 198 -10.85 23.87 14.61
CA LEU A 198 -10.78 25.31 14.34
C LEU A 198 -11.92 26.09 15.02
N LEU A 199 -13.15 25.57 15.01
CA LEU A 199 -14.27 26.18 15.76
C LEU A 199 -13.95 26.28 17.25
N GLY A 200 -13.40 25.22 17.84
CA GLY A 200 -12.93 25.23 19.23
C GLY A 200 -11.89 26.32 19.46
N PHE A 201 -10.87 26.39 18.60
CA PHE A 201 -9.82 27.42 18.69
C PHE A 201 -10.39 28.84 18.58
N LEU A 202 -11.29 29.09 17.63
CA LEU A 202 -11.95 30.40 17.46
C LEU A 202 -12.81 30.75 18.68
N SER A 203 -13.48 29.79 19.31
CA SER A 203 -14.31 30.05 20.50
C SER A 203 -13.48 30.60 21.68
N ARG A 204 -12.20 30.20 21.76
CA ARG A 204 -11.26 30.65 22.80
C ARG A 204 -10.58 31.97 22.46
N ASN A 205 -10.28 32.19 21.17
CA ASN A 205 -9.36 33.25 20.76
C ASN A 205 -10.01 34.36 19.90
N PHE A 206 -11.12 34.07 19.20
CA PHE A 206 -11.72 34.91 18.16
C PHE A 206 -13.26 34.79 18.14
N ASN A 207 -13.93 35.39 19.12
CA ASN A 207 -15.38 35.22 19.34
C ASN A 207 -16.25 35.67 18.14
N THR A 208 -15.87 36.72 17.43
CA THR A 208 -16.62 37.21 16.27
C THR A 208 -16.58 36.22 15.11
N GLU A 209 -15.39 35.72 14.78
CA GLU A 209 -15.15 34.74 13.74
C GLU A 209 -15.81 33.39 14.10
N PHE A 210 -15.80 33.01 15.37
CA PHE A 210 -16.49 31.82 15.87
C PHE A 210 -17.99 31.85 15.54
N LEU A 211 -18.70 32.92 15.94
CA LEU A 211 -20.15 33.04 15.70
C LEU A 211 -20.49 33.05 14.19
N GLN A 212 -19.66 33.71 13.38
CA GLN A 212 -19.83 33.74 11.92
C GLN A 212 -19.63 32.35 11.30
N MET A 213 -18.55 31.65 11.68
CA MET A 213 -18.23 30.34 11.14
C MET A 213 -19.27 29.29 11.52
N GLN A 214 -19.73 29.30 12.78
CA GLN A 214 -20.75 28.38 13.28
C GLN A 214 -22.07 28.50 12.50
N SER A 215 -22.51 29.74 12.23
CA SER A 215 -23.72 30.01 11.44
C SER A 215 -23.58 29.58 9.98
N GLU A 216 -22.43 29.83 9.36
CA GLU A 216 -22.16 29.42 7.97
C GLU A 216 -22.11 27.90 7.83
N LEU A 217 -21.43 27.20 8.75
CA LEU A 217 -21.29 25.74 8.71
C LEU A 217 -22.63 25.00 8.81
N ALA A 218 -23.59 25.55 9.56
CA ALA A 218 -24.93 24.95 9.70
C ALA A 218 -25.65 24.77 8.35
N ASN A 219 -25.29 25.56 7.34
CA ASN A 219 -25.92 25.54 6.02
C ASN A 219 -25.11 24.77 4.96
N ILE A 220 -23.91 24.30 5.28
CA ILE A 220 -23.02 23.65 4.32
C ILE A 220 -23.18 22.13 4.38
N ARG A 221 -23.58 21.53 3.25
CA ARG A 221 -23.75 20.07 3.11
C ARG A 221 -22.59 19.40 2.37
N MET A 222 -21.96 20.09 1.43
CA MET A 222 -20.93 19.52 0.56
C MET A 222 -19.54 19.66 1.17
N ALA A 223 -18.70 18.63 1.01
CA ALA A 223 -17.31 18.62 1.48
C ALA A 223 -16.47 19.76 0.87
N SER A 224 -16.66 20.09 -0.41
CA SER A 224 -16.01 21.24 -1.05
C SER A 224 -16.40 22.57 -0.39
N GLY A 225 -17.66 22.72 0.01
CA GLY A 225 -18.13 23.88 0.77
C GLY A 225 -17.49 23.96 2.15
N LYS A 226 -17.36 22.82 2.84
CA LYS A 226 -16.70 22.71 4.14
C LYS A 226 -15.23 23.12 4.08
N PHE A 227 -14.50 22.64 3.08
CA PHE A 227 -13.12 23.04 2.82
C PHE A 227 -12.98 24.55 2.51
N ASN A 228 -13.87 25.10 1.69
CA ASN A 228 -13.87 26.54 1.40
C ASN A 228 -14.17 27.39 2.64
N CYS A 229 -15.05 26.91 3.52
CA CYS A 229 -15.32 27.53 4.81
C CYS A 229 -14.05 27.54 5.68
N TYR A 230 -13.39 26.40 5.86
CA TYR A 230 -12.11 26.31 6.56
C TYR A 230 -11.11 27.33 6.01
N LYS A 231 -10.89 27.34 4.70
CA LYS A 231 -9.93 28.24 4.04
C LYS A 231 -10.23 29.72 4.31
N LYS A 232 -11.50 30.13 4.22
CA LYS A 232 -11.95 31.50 4.48
C LYS A 232 -11.59 31.95 5.90
N TYR A 233 -11.88 31.13 6.92
CA TYR A 233 -11.60 31.51 8.31
C TYR A 233 -10.13 31.39 8.65
N PHE A 234 -9.42 30.39 8.11
CA PHE A 234 -7.98 30.29 8.18
C PHE A 234 -7.30 31.56 7.65
N ASP A 235 -7.69 32.03 6.47
CA ASP A 235 -7.13 33.24 5.86
C ASP A 235 -7.42 34.52 6.66
N LYS A 236 -8.56 34.58 7.37
CA LYS A 236 -8.89 35.70 8.27
C LYS A 236 -7.98 35.73 9.50
N ILE A 237 -7.70 34.58 10.11
CA ILE A 237 -6.99 34.54 11.40
C ILE A 237 -5.48 34.39 11.26
N LYS A 238 -4.96 33.87 10.14
CA LYS A 238 -3.55 33.45 10.02
C LYS A 238 -2.53 34.54 10.33
N ASN A 239 -2.87 35.81 10.08
CA ASN A 239 -1.99 36.95 10.37
C ASN A 239 -2.14 37.47 11.81
N ASN A 240 -3.20 37.09 12.50
CA ASN A 240 -3.53 37.54 13.85
C ASN A 240 -3.05 36.55 14.94
N VAL A 241 -2.64 35.34 14.54
CA VAL A 241 -2.02 34.36 15.45
C VAL A 241 -0.52 34.69 15.57
N SER A 242 -0.10 35.14 16.75
CA SER A 242 1.28 35.57 17.00
C SER A 242 2.24 34.43 17.35
N ASP A 243 1.69 33.26 17.69
CA ASP A 243 2.41 32.07 18.13
C ASP A 243 3.51 31.61 17.16
N LEU A 244 4.64 31.16 17.72
CA LEU A 244 5.82 30.78 16.96
C LEU A 244 5.64 29.43 16.24
N GLU A 245 4.92 28.49 16.85
CA GLU A 245 4.62 27.20 16.23
C GLU A 245 3.69 27.37 15.03
N PHE A 246 2.61 28.15 15.19
CA PHE A 246 1.71 28.46 14.09
C PHE A 246 2.43 29.09 12.88
N LYS A 247 3.39 30.00 13.14
CA LYS A 247 4.21 30.62 12.10
C LYS A 247 5.12 29.63 11.37
N LYS A 248 5.62 28.58 12.04
CA LYS A 248 6.39 27.50 11.40
C LYS A 248 5.52 26.61 10.53
N MET A 249 4.24 26.48 10.86
CA MET A 249 3.28 25.66 10.13
C MET A 249 2.78 26.34 8.86
N LEU A 250 2.64 27.67 8.85
CA LEU A 250 2.12 28.44 7.71
C LEU A 250 2.75 28.10 6.34
N PRO A 251 4.08 27.98 6.19
CA PRO A 251 4.70 27.61 4.92
C PRO A 251 4.28 26.24 4.38
N THR A 252 3.84 25.32 5.24
CA THR A 252 3.40 23.98 4.83
C THR A 252 2.02 23.98 4.17
N VAL A 253 1.28 25.08 4.27
CA VAL A 253 -0.06 25.25 3.69
C VAL A 253 -0.05 26.42 2.72
N ASP A 254 0.80 26.32 1.70
CA ASP A 254 0.84 27.29 0.63
C ASP A 254 -0.34 27.12 -0.35
N LYS A 255 -0.38 27.98 -1.37
CA LYS A 255 -1.44 27.95 -2.39
C LYS A 255 -1.47 26.62 -3.16
N VAL A 256 -0.31 25.97 -3.33
CA VAL A 256 -0.16 24.70 -4.05
C VAL A 256 -0.69 23.56 -3.20
N ALA A 257 -0.34 23.50 -1.91
CA ALA A 257 -0.84 22.54 -0.94
C ALA A 257 -2.38 22.58 -0.89
N PHE A 258 -2.97 23.78 -0.76
CA PHE A 258 -4.42 23.92 -0.80
C PHE A 258 -5.07 23.48 -2.12
N GLN A 259 -4.39 23.68 -3.25
CA GLN A 259 -4.90 23.26 -4.54
C GLN A 259 -4.82 21.74 -4.71
N THR A 260 -3.74 21.11 -4.23
CA THR A 260 -3.63 19.66 -4.12
C THR A 260 -4.72 19.07 -3.19
N TYR A 261 -5.04 19.74 -2.08
CA TYR A 261 -6.11 19.31 -1.16
C TYR A 261 -7.51 19.45 -1.76
N ALA A 262 -7.76 20.54 -2.49
CA ALA A 262 -8.98 20.74 -3.25
C ALA A 262 -9.13 19.70 -4.37
N ASN A 263 -8.01 19.29 -4.98
CA ASN A 263 -8.00 18.25 -6.00
C ASN A 263 -8.31 16.86 -5.42
N PHE A 264 -7.76 16.50 -4.26
CA PHE A 264 -8.12 15.24 -3.59
C PHE A 264 -9.61 15.19 -3.30
N THR A 265 -10.17 16.19 -2.64
CA THR A 265 -11.62 16.24 -2.33
C THR A 265 -12.53 16.26 -3.58
N ARG A 266 -12.04 16.72 -4.73
CA ARG A 266 -12.81 16.81 -5.98
C ARG A 266 -12.74 15.53 -6.82
N ILE A 267 -11.53 15.03 -7.07
CA ILE A 267 -11.28 13.86 -7.93
C ILE A 267 -11.90 12.60 -7.31
N THR A 268 -11.86 12.47 -5.99
CA THR A 268 -12.23 11.23 -5.29
C THR A 268 -13.72 10.97 -5.16
N ARG A 269 -14.59 11.97 -5.40
CA ARG A 269 -16.04 11.81 -5.19
C ARG A 269 -16.91 12.35 -6.32
N ASN A 270 -16.58 13.50 -6.91
CA ASN A 270 -17.45 14.11 -7.92
C ASN A 270 -17.16 13.63 -9.34
N GLU A 271 -15.94 13.22 -9.62
CA GLU A 271 -15.55 12.74 -10.95
C GLU A 271 -15.62 11.21 -11.03
N LEU A 272 -15.09 10.48 -10.04
CA LEU A 272 -15.02 9.02 -10.09
C LEU A 272 -16.25 8.26 -9.54
N ALA A 273 -17.10 8.88 -8.70
CA ALA A 273 -18.31 8.22 -8.19
C ALA A 273 -19.53 8.37 -9.12
N HIS A 274 -19.40 9.18 -10.17
CA HIS A 274 -20.35 9.28 -11.26
C HIS A 274 -19.76 8.58 -12.49
N PRO A 275 -20.57 8.04 -13.41
CA PRO A 275 -20.06 7.44 -14.63
C PRO A 275 -19.21 8.45 -15.39
N SER A 276 -17.89 8.29 -15.34
CA SER A 276 -16.92 9.10 -16.06
C SER A 276 -16.05 8.20 -16.94
N ASP A 277 -15.62 8.70 -18.07
CA ASP A 277 -14.64 8.01 -18.93
C ASP A 277 -13.22 8.05 -18.36
N THR A 278 -13.01 8.73 -17.22
CA THR A 278 -11.71 8.84 -16.56
C THR A 278 -11.39 7.53 -15.84
N LYS A 279 -10.44 6.79 -16.40
CA LYS A 279 -9.81 5.62 -15.76
C LYS A 279 -8.57 6.08 -15.00
N MET A 280 -8.39 5.57 -13.79
CA MET A 280 -7.20 5.88 -13.00
C MET A 280 -6.13 4.83 -13.25
N GLU A 281 -4.95 5.27 -13.68
CA GLU A 281 -3.82 4.38 -13.84
C GLU A 281 -3.22 4.04 -12.47
N ARG A 282 -2.71 2.81 -12.35
CA ARG A 282 -2.17 2.31 -11.08
C ARG A 282 -1.03 3.18 -10.52
N ILE A 283 -0.21 3.75 -11.40
CA ILE A 283 0.87 4.67 -11.04
C ILE A 283 0.35 6.02 -10.52
N GLU A 284 -0.80 6.47 -11.00
CA GLU A 284 -1.42 7.72 -10.54
C GLU A 284 -1.96 7.54 -9.13
N VAL A 285 -2.67 6.43 -8.88
CA VAL A 285 -3.17 6.10 -7.54
C VAL A 285 -2.02 5.89 -6.55
N LEU A 286 -0.90 5.31 -7.00
CA LEU A 286 0.31 5.19 -6.20
C LEU A 286 0.84 6.57 -5.75
N MET A 287 0.98 7.52 -6.68
CA MET A 287 1.42 8.88 -6.34
C MET A 287 0.47 9.56 -5.36
N ILE A 288 -0.83 9.29 -5.48
CA ILE A 288 -1.85 9.75 -4.52
C ILE A 288 -1.56 9.18 -3.12
N PHE A 289 -1.35 7.86 -2.97
CA PHE A 289 -1.02 7.25 -1.68
C PHE A 289 0.22 7.87 -1.02
N ILE A 290 1.30 8.05 -1.79
CA ILE A 290 2.57 8.62 -1.29
C ILE A 290 2.36 10.03 -0.76
N SER A 291 1.66 10.88 -1.52
CA SER A 291 1.38 12.26 -1.13
C SER A 291 0.35 12.36 0.02
N PHE A 292 -0.52 11.36 0.17
CA PHE A 292 -1.57 11.34 1.19
C PHE A 292 -1.02 11.24 2.62
N ILE A 293 0.12 10.57 2.84
CA ILE A 293 0.79 10.54 4.14
C ILE A 293 1.14 11.96 4.58
N LYS A 294 1.80 12.72 3.69
CA LYS A 294 2.21 14.10 3.99
C LYS A 294 1.01 15.01 4.17
N PHE A 295 -0.06 14.78 3.43
CA PHE A 295 -1.34 15.44 3.65
C PHE A 295 -1.85 15.22 5.07
N CYS A 296 -1.98 13.97 5.52
CA CYS A 296 -2.45 13.63 6.87
C CYS A 296 -1.59 14.29 7.94
N GLN A 297 -0.26 14.20 7.83
CA GLN A 297 0.68 14.83 8.76
C GLN A 297 0.44 16.34 8.89
N ILE A 298 0.27 17.04 7.77
CA ILE A 298 0.02 18.48 7.78
C ILE A 298 -1.35 18.78 8.40
N GLN A 299 -2.40 18.05 8.02
CA GLN A 299 -3.74 18.34 8.56
C GLN A 299 -3.81 18.11 10.06
N TYR A 300 -3.28 16.98 10.55
CA TYR A 300 -3.29 16.66 11.98
C TYR A 300 -2.39 17.58 12.79
N TRP A 301 -1.28 18.07 12.23
CA TRP A 301 -0.48 19.09 12.92
C TRP A 301 -1.31 20.37 13.19
N PHE A 302 -2.14 20.81 12.24
CA PHE A 302 -3.08 21.93 12.48
C PHE A 302 -4.20 21.57 13.44
N ILE A 303 -4.77 20.36 13.35
CA ILE A 303 -5.82 19.89 14.26
C ILE A 303 -5.30 19.91 15.70
N ASP A 304 -4.13 19.31 15.95
CA ASP A 304 -3.51 19.26 17.26
C ASP A 304 -3.20 20.65 17.80
N TYR A 305 -2.66 21.54 16.96
CA TYR A 305 -2.43 22.92 17.35
C TYR A 305 -3.72 23.61 17.80
N TYR A 306 -4.80 23.45 17.04
CA TYR A 306 -6.10 24.04 17.37
C TYR A 306 -6.75 23.41 18.61
N ILE A 307 -6.50 22.14 18.91
CA ILE A 307 -7.04 21.49 20.12
C ILE A 307 -6.30 22.01 21.36
N ASN A 308 -4.99 22.17 21.26
CA ASN A 308 -4.12 22.49 22.41
C ASN A 308 -4.01 23.99 22.73
N ASN A 309 -4.40 24.88 21.81
CA ASN A 309 -4.35 26.35 21.96
C ASN A 309 -5.75 26.99 21.81
#